data_AF-A0AB37T7D0-F1
#
_entry.id   AF-A0AB37T7D0-F1
#
_cell.length_a   1.000
_cell.length_b   1.000
_cell.length_c   1.000
_cell.angle_alpha   90.00
_cell.angle_beta   90.00
_cell.angle_gamma   90.00
#
_symmetry.space_group_name_H-M   'P 1'
#
loop_
_entity.id
_entity.type
_entity.pdbx_description
1 polymer ?
#
loop_
_entity_poly.entity_id
_entity_poly.type
_entity_poly.pdbx_seq_one_letter_code
_entity_poly.pdbx_strand_id
1 'polypeptide(L)'
;MAYITLPTFVGYSTSSGPSRSSFVRRWRRQYEDPARGGFNFYLRAANAIRAGRISGRDREVLRALVENADERTRPHYSEIANGWLRYVGRRDLRLAEVGRSRWRLGSLEVGINPHLGLRKGDGPVYVTWLYFKEEPLSRDAAQMVLWLLEQTMDELRPGGRPLVVDVRRSKEFALSPRDRDKVRPWVRSEASAFMSLWEAAA
;
A
#
# COMPACT_ATOMS: atom_id res chain seq x y z
N MET A 1 16.03 11.71 12.58
CA MET A 1 15.41 11.34 11.29
C MET A 1 14.13 10.58 11.61
N ALA A 2 12.98 11.02 11.11
CA ALA A 2 11.69 10.35 11.33
C ALA A 2 11.51 9.22 10.31
N TYR A 3 11.17 8.01 10.77
CA TYR A 3 10.87 6.88 9.90
C TYR A 3 9.40 6.49 10.03
N ILE A 4 8.70 6.39 8.89
CA ILE A 4 7.33 5.89 8.82
C ILE A 4 7.15 4.91 7.67
N THR A 5 6.09 4.10 7.72
CA THR A 5 5.71 3.21 6.62
C THR A 5 4.83 3.93 5.60
N LEU A 6 4.85 3.45 4.36
CA LEU A 6 3.98 3.95 3.29
C LEU A 6 2.48 4.02 3.66
N PRO A 7 1.87 2.99 4.31
CA PRO A 7 0.48 3.09 4.78
C PRO A 7 0.23 4.25 5.75
N THR A 8 1.19 4.58 6.63
CA THR A 8 1.06 5.74 7.53
C THR A 8 1.07 7.04 6.73
N PHE A 9 1.98 7.18 5.78
CA PHE A 9 2.07 8.41 4.98
C PHE A 9 0.81 8.63 4.12
N VAL A 10 0.29 7.56 3.49
CA VAL A 10 -0.99 7.59 2.76
C VAL A 10 -2.16 7.94 3.70
N GLY A 11 -2.19 7.35 4.90
CA GLY A 11 -3.22 7.66 5.89
C GLY A 11 -3.22 9.12 6.33
N TYR A 12 -2.03 9.72 6.46
CA TYR A 12 -1.87 11.13 6.72
C TYR A 12 -2.41 11.98 5.56
N SER A 13 -2.02 11.66 4.32
CA SER A 13 -2.44 12.45 3.15
C SER A 13 -3.95 12.45 2.93
N THR A 14 -4.64 11.39 3.35
CA THR A 14 -6.11 11.30 3.32
C THR A 14 -6.80 11.95 4.52
N SER A 15 -6.06 12.32 5.57
CA SER A 15 -6.61 13.01 6.74
C SER A 15 -6.83 14.50 6.44
N SER A 16 -7.80 15.13 7.10
CA SER A 16 -8.18 16.53 6.85
C SER A 16 -8.24 17.36 8.13
N GLY A 17 -7.94 18.65 8.01
CA GLY A 17 -8.07 19.63 9.08
C GLY A 17 -7.33 19.23 10.38
N PRO A 18 -7.91 19.53 11.56
CA PRO A 18 -7.28 19.23 12.87
C PRO A 18 -6.98 17.75 13.11
N SER A 19 -7.65 16.83 12.40
CA SER A 19 -7.41 15.39 12.55
C SER A 19 -6.00 14.98 12.15
N ARG A 20 -5.33 15.76 11.29
CA ARG A 20 -3.93 15.55 10.88
C ARG A 20 -2.97 15.58 12.06
N SER A 21 -3.10 16.55 12.97
CA SER A 21 -2.26 16.65 14.17
C SER A 21 -2.45 15.45 15.10
N SER A 22 -3.70 15.05 15.33
CA SER A 22 -4.03 13.87 16.14
C SER A 22 -3.57 12.56 15.50
N PHE A 23 -3.60 12.46 14.17
CA PHE A 23 -3.06 11.33 13.42
C PHE A 23 -1.54 11.20 13.63
N VAL A 24 -0.80 12.30 13.42
CA VAL A 24 0.65 12.32 13.55
C VAL A 24 1.08 11.99 14.98
N ARG A 25 0.48 12.61 16.00
CA ARG A 25 0.77 12.33 17.41
C ARG A 25 0.52 10.86 17.77
N ARG A 26 -0.55 10.25 17.25
CA ARG A 26 -0.86 8.84 17.49
C ARG A 26 0.20 7.93 16.89
N TRP A 27 0.56 8.15 15.63
CA TRP A 27 1.54 7.33 14.95
C TRP A 27 2.94 7.51 15.51
N ARG A 28 3.34 8.73 15.88
CA ARG A 28 4.61 8.96 16.55
C ARG A 28 4.77 8.11 17.81
N ARG A 29 3.77 8.14 18.70
CA ARG A 29 3.74 7.26 19.89
C ARG A 29 3.81 5.78 19.55
N GLN A 30 3.22 5.36 18.43
CA GLN A 30 3.25 3.96 18.00
C GLN A 30 4.63 3.55 17.44
N TYR A 31 5.34 4.45 16.73
CA TYR A 31 6.69 4.19 16.25
C TYR A 31 7.73 4.25 17.38
N GLU A 32 7.50 5.05 18.42
CA GLU A 32 8.35 5.15 19.61
C GLU A 32 8.12 4.01 20.62
N ASP A 33 6.96 3.35 20.59
CA ASP A 33 6.66 2.17 21.42
C ASP A 33 6.30 0.94 20.55
N PRO A 34 7.31 0.22 20.01
CA PRO A 34 7.10 -0.92 19.13
C PRO A 34 6.43 -2.12 19.80
N ALA A 35 6.44 -2.20 21.15
CA ALA A 35 5.83 -3.29 21.90
C ALA A 35 4.30 -3.31 21.77
N ARG A 36 3.68 -2.20 21.35
CA ARG A 36 2.24 -2.08 21.07
C ARG A 36 1.84 -2.62 19.70
N GLY A 37 2.57 -3.62 19.20
CA GLY A 37 2.50 -4.22 17.86
C GLY A 37 1.13 -4.07 17.17
N GLY A 38 1.14 -3.34 16.05
CA GLY A 38 -0.05 -3.11 15.23
C GLY A 38 -0.64 -4.43 14.74
N PHE A 39 -1.96 -4.56 14.87
CA PHE A 39 -2.72 -5.74 14.50
C PHE A 39 -2.41 -6.18 13.05
N ASN A 40 -1.97 -7.43 12.90
CA ASN A 40 -1.40 -7.99 11.66
C ASN A 40 -2.43 -8.36 10.58
N PHE A 41 -3.59 -7.69 10.60
CA PHE A 41 -4.79 -8.04 9.85
C PHE A 41 -4.58 -8.04 8.34
N TYR A 42 -4.10 -6.92 7.79
CA TYR A 42 -3.89 -6.81 6.35
C TYR A 42 -2.69 -7.63 5.84
N LEU A 43 -1.72 -7.95 6.71
CA LEU A 43 -0.62 -8.82 6.30
C LEU A 43 -1.10 -10.25 6.06
N ARG A 44 -2.04 -10.77 6.87
CA ARG A 44 -2.63 -12.10 6.64
C ARG A 44 -3.29 -12.18 5.26
N ALA A 45 -4.05 -11.15 4.90
CA ALA A 45 -4.66 -11.05 3.57
C ALA A 45 -3.60 -10.94 2.45
N ALA A 46 -2.57 -10.12 2.62
CA ALA A 46 -1.49 -10.00 1.65
C ALA A 46 -0.73 -11.33 1.45
N ASN A 47 -0.44 -12.04 2.54
CA ASN A 47 0.22 -13.34 2.51
C ASN A 47 -0.65 -14.41 1.84
N ALA A 48 -1.95 -14.43 2.11
CA ALA A 48 -2.89 -15.34 1.45
C ALA A 48 -2.95 -15.09 -0.06
N ILE A 49 -2.97 -13.82 -0.49
CA ILE A 49 -2.89 -13.46 -1.92
C ILE A 49 -1.57 -13.95 -2.55
N ARG A 50 -0.43 -13.74 -1.89
CA ARG A 50 0.86 -14.25 -2.39
C ARG A 50 0.86 -15.78 -2.48
N ALA A 51 0.42 -16.47 -1.43
CA ALA A 51 0.39 -17.92 -1.38
C ALA A 51 -0.54 -18.51 -2.47
N GLY A 52 -1.74 -17.95 -2.62
CA GLY A 52 -2.69 -18.31 -3.66
C GLY A 52 -2.08 -18.18 -5.06
N ARG A 53 -1.37 -17.07 -5.30
CA ARG A 53 -0.66 -16.83 -6.56
C ARG A 53 0.49 -17.81 -6.81
N ILE A 54 1.30 -18.11 -5.79
CA ILE A 54 2.42 -19.07 -5.92
C ILE A 54 1.88 -20.45 -6.30
N SER A 55 0.80 -20.88 -5.65
CA SER A 55 0.26 -22.23 -5.86
C SER A 55 -0.74 -22.34 -7.02
N GLY A 56 -1.14 -21.23 -7.64
CA GLY A 56 -2.23 -21.19 -8.61
C GLY A 56 -3.62 -21.50 -8.03
N ARG A 57 -3.79 -21.37 -6.70
CA ARG A 57 -4.98 -21.84 -5.94
C ARG A 57 -5.61 -20.73 -5.10
N ASP A 58 -5.69 -19.51 -5.65
CA ASP A 58 -6.20 -18.34 -4.92
C ASP A 58 -7.56 -18.53 -4.30
N ARG A 59 -8.48 -19.20 -4.99
CA ARG A 59 -9.84 -19.42 -4.47
C ARG A 59 -9.81 -20.25 -3.19
N GLU A 60 -9.01 -21.30 -3.15
CA GLU A 60 -8.89 -22.20 -2.00
C GLU A 60 -8.19 -21.49 -0.83
N VAL A 61 -7.05 -20.84 -1.10
CA VAL A 61 -6.27 -20.14 -0.07
C VAL A 61 -7.06 -18.98 0.54
N LEU A 62 -7.79 -18.21 -0.28
CA LEU A 62 -8.60 -17.10 0.23
C LEU A 62 -9.89 -17.57 0.91
N ARG A 63 -10.47 -18.70 0.50
CA ARG A 63 -11.57 -19.32 1.25
C ARG A 63 -11.10 -19.72 2.64
N ALA A 64 -9.96 -20.39 2.74
CA ALA A 64 -9.37 -20.77 4.02
C ALA A 64 -9.08 -19.54 4.92
N LEU A 65 -8.62 -18.43 4.34
CA LEU A 65 -8.44 -17.17 5.09
C LEU A 65 -9.75 -16.70 5.74
N VAL A 66 -10.87 -16.78 5.02
CA VAL A 66 -12.20 -16.36 5.50
C VAL A 66 -12.77 -17.33 6.54
N GLU A 67 -12.66 -18.64 6.30
CA GLU A 67 -13.17 -19.68 7.20
C GLU A 67 -12.46 -19.66 8.55
N ASN A 68 -11.16 -19.38 8.56
CA ASN A 68 -10.34 -19.30 9.78
C ASN A 68 -10.40 -17.94 10.49
N ALA A 69 -11.21 -17.00 10.00
CA ALA A 69 -11.38 -15.69 10.63
C ALA A 69 -12.38 -15.74 11.79
N ASP A 70 -12.10 -14.96 12.84
CA ASP A 70 -13.08 -14.64 13.88
C ASP A 70 -14.28 -13.88 13.29
N GLU A 71 -15.40 -13.86 14.03
CA GLU A 71 -16.66 -13.27 13.59
C GLU A 71 -16.54 -11.80 13.18
N ARG A 72 -15.69 -11.03 13.87
CA ARG A 72 -15.45 -9.61 13.59
C ARG A 72 -14.63 -9.41 12.31
N THR A 73 -13.67 -10.28 12.05
CA THR A 73 -12.72 -10.17 10.93
C THR A 73 -13.28 -10.76 9.64
N ARG A 74 -14.13 -11.79 9.75
CA ARG A 74 -14.67 -12.55 8.61
C ARG A 74 -15.30 -11.69 7.51
N PRO A 75 -16.16 -10.69 7.78
CA PRO A 75 -16.76 -9.87 6.72
C PRO A 75 -15.71 -9.14 5.88
N HIS A 76 -14.67 -8.60 6.52
CA HIS A 76 -13.62 -7.87 5.83
C HIS A 76 -12.75 -8.79 4.96
N TYR A 77 -12.38 -9.98 5.44
CA TYR A 77 -11.66 -10.94 4.62
C TYR A 77 -12.51 -11.47 3.47
N SER A 78 -13.82 -11.62 3.65
CA SER A 78 -14.74 -11.97 2.56
C SER A 78 -14.71 -10.92 1.45
N GLU A 79 -14.78 -9.63 1.79
CA GLU A 79 -14.70 -8.55 0.79
C GLU A 79 -13.35 -8.51 0.07
N ILE A 80 -12.25 -8.68 0.80
CA ILE A 80 -10.90 -8.73 0.23
C ILE A 80 -10.76 -9.94 -0.69
N ALA A 81 -11.21 -11.12 -0.28
CA ALA A 81 -11.16 -12.34 -1.07
C ALA A 81 -11.97 -12.20 -2.36
N ASN A 82 -13.22 -11.73 -2.25
CA ASN A 82 -14.10 -11.51 -3.40
C ASN A 82 -13.52 -10.47 -4.36
N GLY A 83 -12.98 -9.38 -3.81
CA GLY A 83 -12.31 -8.32 -4.56
C GLY A 83 -11.06 -8.82 -5.29
N TRP A 84 -10.21 -9.60 -4.65
CA TRP A 84 -9.04 -10.19 -5.30
C TRP A 84 -9.44 -11.19 -6.39
N LEU A 85 -10.34 -12.13 -6.10
CA LEU A 85 -10.75 -13.14 -7.08
C LEU A 85 -11.39 -12.51 -8.32
N ARG A 86 -12.18 -11.44 -8.15
CA ARG A 86 -12.72 -10.64 -9.26
C ARG A 86 -11.62 -9.88 -10.01
N TYR A 87 -10.64 -9.34 -9.29
CA TYR A 87 -9.48 -8.68 -9.89
C TYR A 87 -8.65 -9.64 -10.75
N VAL A 88 -8.51 -10.88 -10.32
CA VAL A 88 -7.81 -11.90 -11.11
C VAL A 88 -8.64 -12.25 -12.33
N GLY A 89 -9.89 -12.67 -12.13
CA GLY A 89 -10.75 -13.09 -13.22
C GLY A 89 -10.05 -14.08 -14.16
N ARG A 90 -9.95 -13.70 -15.44
CA ARG A 90 -9.25 -14.46 -16.50
C ARG A 90 -7.85 -13.92 -16.84
N ARG A 91 -7.32 -12.97 -16.06
CA ARG A 91 -6.02 -12.34 -16.34
C ARG A 91 -4.88 -13.35 -16.09
N ASP A 92 -3.92 -13.39 -17.01
CA ASP A 92 -2.63 -14.07 -16.80
C ASP A 92 -1.75 -13.19 -15.91
N LEU A 93 -1.78 -13.46 -14.61
CA LEU A 93 -1.04 -12.73 -13.58
C LEU A 93 0.00 -13.66 -12.93
N ARG A 94 1.27 -13.46 -13.30
CA ARG A 94 2.38 -14.25 -12.75
C ARG A 94 3.12 -13.44 -11.70
N LEU A 95 3.54 -14.09 -10.63
CA LEU A 95 4.37 -13.42 -9.63
C LEU A 95 5.76 -13.11 -10.20
N ALA A 96 6.29 -11.99 -9.74
CA ALA A 96 7.68 -11.62 -9.95
C ALA A 96 8.26 -11.11 -8.64
N GLU A 97 9.56 -11.34 -8.45
CA GLU A 97 10.28 -10.78 -7.31
C GLU A 97 10.35 -9.26 -7.39
N VAL A 98 10.19 -8.62 -6.23
CA VAL A 98 10.35 -7.18 -6.04
C VAL A 98 11.06 -6.94 -4.72
N GLY A 99 11.93 -5.95 -4.71
CA GLY A 99 12.67 -5.51 -3.53
C GLY A 99 11.84 -4.66 -2.58
N ARG A 100 12.56 -4.01 -1.67
CA ARG A 100 12.07 -3.00 -0.73
C ARG A 100 13.01 -1.81 -0.84
N SER A 101 12.48 -0.62 -0.61
CA SER A 101 13.27 0.61 -0.74
C SER A 101 12.82 1.64 0.29
N ARG A 102 13.52 2.77 0.31
CA ARG A 102 13.19 3.90 1.18
C ARG A 102 13.17 5.16 0.34
N TRP A 103 12.09 5.92 0.46
CA TRP A 103 12.03 7.27 -0.11
C TRP A 103 12.39 8.29 0.98
N ARG A 104 13.21 9.28 0.63
CA ARG A 104 13.70 10.29 1.59
C ARG A 104 13.40 11.70 1.11
N LEU A 105 12.97 12.56 2.03
CA LEU A 105 12.89 14.00 1.83
C LEU A 105 13.22 14.73 3.13
N GLY A 106 14.33 15.46 3.14
CA GLY A 106 14.82 16.12 4.35
C GLY A 106 15.06 15.12 5.47
N SER A 107 14.43 15.35 6.62
CA SER A 107 14.52 14.49 7.81
C SER A 107 13.47 13.36 7.85
N LEU A 108 12.61 13.23 6.83
CA LEU A 108 11.62 12.16 6.68
C LEU A 108 12.14 11.01 5.81
N GLU A 109 12.02 9.79 6.34
CA GLU A 109 12.19 8.54 5.60
C GLU A 109 10.87 7.76 5.57
N VAL A 110 10.44 7.35 4.37
CA VAL A 110 9.25 6.53 4.15
C VAL A 110 9.68 5.16 3.65
N GLY A 111 9.38 4.11 4.42
CA GLY A 111 9.60 2.72 4.01
C GLY A 111 8.64 2.28 2.91
N ILE A 112 9.19 1.94 1.74
CA ILE A 112 8.45 1.51 0.56
C ILE A 112 8.53 -0.01 0.45
N ASN A 113 7.42 -0.67 0.81
CA ASN A 113 7.30 -2.13 0.83
C ASN A 113 6.13 -2.56 -0.06
N PRO A 114 6.35 -2.81 -1.35
CA PRO A 114 5.34 -3.36 -2.24
C PRO A 114 4.85 -4.72 -1.75
N HIS A 115 3.59 -5.01 -2.06
CA HIS A 115 2.96 -6.24 -1.64
C HIS A 115 3.26 -7.42 -2.56
N LEU A 116 3.61 -7.21 -3.83
CA LEU A 116 4.12 -8.25 -4.74
C LEU A 116 4.51 -7.64 -6.09
N GLY A 117 5.28 -8.38 -6.89
CA GLY A 117 5.41 -8.12 -8.32
C GLY A 117 4.37 -8.90 -9.12
N LEU A 118 3.74 -8.25 -10.10
CA LEU A 118 2.83 -8.89 -11.06
C LEU A 118 3.35 -8.71 -12.47
N ARG A 119 3.56 -9.79 -13.20
CA ARG A 119 3.71 -9.75 -14.65
C ARG A 119 2.35 -10.06 -15.29
N LYS A 120 1.91 -9.21 -16.20
CA LYS A 120 0.66 -9.38 -16.97
C LYS A 120 1.00 -9.89 -18.37
N GLY A 121 0.74 -11.16 -18.65
CA GLY A 121 1.20 -11.83 -19.88
C GLY A 121 2.72 -11.66 -20.09
N ASP A 122 3.13 -11.27 -21.29
CA ASP A 122 4.55 -11.01 -21.63
C ASP A 122 4.99 -9.55 -21.38
N GLY A 123 4.15 -8.76 -20.71
CA GLY A 123 4.40 -7.36 -20.40
C GLY A 123 5.46 -7.11 -19.30
N PRO A 124 5.62 -5.83 -18.89
CA PRO A 124 6.54 -5.48 -17.82
C PRO A 124 6.10 -6.06 -16.47
N VAL A 125 7.05 -6.10 -15.53
CA VAL A 125 6.75 -6.41 -14.13
C VAL A 125 6.19 -5.17 -13.45
N TYR A 126 4.99 -5.29 -12.89
CA TYR A 126 4.34 -4.29 -12.09
C TYR A 126 4.69 -4.47 -10.61
N VAL A 127 5.38 -3.49 -10.03
CA VAL A 127 5.63 -3.40 -8.60
C VAL A 127 4.34 -2.92 -7.93
N THR A 128 3.66 -3.86 -7.25
CA THR A 128 2.26 -3.69 -6.87
C THR A 128 2.10 -3.43 -5.39
N TRP A 129 1.43 -2.33 -5.03
CA TRP A 129 0.96 -2.09 -3.68
C TRP A 129 -0.55 -2.36 -3.58
N LEU A 130 -0.93 -3.29 -2.71
CA LEU A 130 -2.32 -3.65 -2.46
C LEU A 130 -2.91 -2.78 -1.35
N TYR A 131 -4.08 -2.21 -1.63
CA TYR A 131 -4.87 -1.45 -0.68
C TYR A 131 -6.09 -2.26 -0.25
N PHE A 132 -6.27 -2.41 1.07
CA PHE A 132 -7.22 -3.36 1.65
C PHE A 132 -8.32 -2.72 2.51
N LYS A 133 -8.24 -1.40 2.76
CA LYS A 133 -9.17 -0.74 3.67
C LYS A 133 -10.59 -0.72 3.12
N GLU A 134 -11.52 -0.53 4.03
CA GLU A 134 -12.94 -0.41 3.72
C GLU A 134 -13.23 0.84 2.92
N GLU A 135 -12.67 1.99 3.30
CA GLU A 135 -12.86 3.24 2.58
C GLU A 135 -12.19 3.18 1.21
N PRO A 136 -12.85 3.62 0.12
CA PRO A 136 -12.24 3.64 -1.21
C PRO A 136 -10.92 4.39 -1.24
N LEU A 137 -9.93 3.83 -1.93
CA LEU A 137 -8.70 4.58 -2.18
C LEU A 137 -9.00 5.76 -3.12
N SER A 138 -8.73 6.98 -2.64
CA SER A 138 -8.88 8.17 -3.48
C SER A 138 -7.85 8.18 -4.61
N ARG A 139 -8.17 8.88 -5.71
CA ARG A 139 -7.25 9.00 -6.85
C ARG A 139 -5.93 9.66 -6.43
N ASP A 140 -5.99 10.71 -5.61
CA ASP A 140 -4.80 11.44 -5.17
C ASP A 140 -3.91 10.55 -4.30
N ALA A 141 -4.49 9.81 -3.34
CA ALA A 141 -3.74 8.87 -2.52
C ALA A 141 -3.10 7.75 -3.35
N ALA A 142 -3.82 7.20 -4.33
CA ALA A 142 -3.24 6.23 -5.26
C ALA A 142 -2.08 6.83 -6.07
N GLN A 143 -2.23 8.06 -6.55
CA GLN A 143 -1.20 8.76 -7.31
C GLN A 143 0.06 9.03 -6.47
N MET A 144 -0.08 9.42 -5.19
CA MET A 144 1.04 9.52 -4.25
C MET A 144 1.81 8.21 -4.16
N VAL A 145 1.10 7.09 -3.94
CA VAL A 145 1.74 5.76 -3.84
C VAL A 145 2.46 5.40 -5.13
N LEU A 146 1.79 5.57 -6.27
CA LEU A 146 2.37 5.27 -7.58
C LEU A 146 3.63 6.10 -7.84
N TRP A 147 3.61 7.38 -7.51
CA TRP A 147 4.77 8.27 -7.64
C TRP A 147 5.90 7.82 -6.72
N LEU A 148 5.64 7.50 -5.45
CA LEU A 148 6.65 7.02 -4.51
C LEU A 148 7.29 5.69 -4.95
N LEU A 149 6.50 4.76 -5.50
CA LEU A 149 7.01 3.52 -6.09
C LEU A 149 7.90 3.81 -7.31
N GLU A 150 7.50 4.75 -8.16
CA GLU A 150 8.28 5.16 -9.34
C GLU A 150 9.62 5.78 -8.95
N GLN A 151 9.65 6.62 -7.91
CA GLN A 151 10.89 7.28 -7.44
C GLN A 151 11.95 6.31 -6.91
N THR A 152 11.55 5.10 -6.51
CA THR A 152 12.44 4.09 -5.95
C THR A 152 12.47 2.82 -6.79
N MET A 153 12.05 2.92 -8.06
CA MET A 153 11.88 1.75 -8.94
C MET A 153 13.19 1.00 -9.18
N ASP A 154 14.32 1.68 -9.28
CA ASP A 154 15.62 1.03 -9.51
C ASP A 154 16.01 0.08 -8.36
N GLU A 155 15.68 0.43 -7.11
CA GLU A 155 15.88 -0.44 -5.95
C GLU A 155 14.81 -1.54 -5.86
N LEU A 156 13.57 -1.25 -6.28
CA LEU A 156 12.46 -2.19 -6.19
C LEU A 156 12.51 -3.25 -7.30
N ARG A 157 12.70 -2.84 -8.54
CA ARG A 157 12.75 -3.66 -9.75
C ARG A 157 13.17 -2.78 -10.94
N PRO A 158 14.44 -2.80 -11.38
CA PRO A 158 14.86 -2.09 -12.59
C PRO A 158 13.96 -2.43 -13.79
N GLY A 159 13.50 -1.41 -14.51
CA GLY A 159 12.55 -1.54 -15.63
C GLY A 159 11.12 -1.93 -15.24
N GLY A 160 10.81 -1.97 -13.94
CA GLY A 160 9.47 -2.21 -13.44
C GLY A 160 8.52 -1.03 -13.66
N ARG A 161 7.23 -1.25 -13.41
CA ARG A 161 6.19 -0.20 -13.45
C ARG A 161 5.41 -0.15 -12.14
N PRO A 162 5.04 1.03 -11.63
CA PRO A 162 4.24 1.10 -10.42
C PRO A 162 2.80 0.65 -10.69
N LEU A 163 2.21 -0.07 -9.74
CA LEU A 163 0.79 -0.43 -9.76
C LEU A 163 0.21 -0.33 -8.35
N VAL A 164 -1.00 0.20 -8.26
CA VAL A 164 -1.79 0.16 -7.03
C VAL A 164 -3.11 -0.56 -7.33
N VAL A 165 -3.51 -1.45 -6.43
CA VAL A 165 -4.78 -2.15 -6.55
C VAL A 165 -5.60 -1.92 -5.28
N ASP A 166 -6.75 -1.28 -5.39
CA ASP A 166 -7.80 -1.35 -4.37
C ASP A 166 -8.44 -2.72 -4.48
N VAL A 167 -8.09 -3.60 -3.55
CA VAL A 167 -8.39 -5.02 -3.63
C VAL A 167 -9.88 -5.26 -3.48
N ARG A 168 -10.54 -4.65 -2.49
CA ARG A 168 -11.99 -4.82 -2.26
C ARG A 168 -12.79 -4.43 -3.49
N ARG A 169 -12.34 -3.39 -4.22
CA ARG A 169 -13.02 -2.88 -5.42
C ARG A 169 -12.53 -3.50 -6.72
N SER A 170 -11.46 -4.29 -6.71
CA SER A 170 -10.78 -4.79 -7.92
C SER A 170 -10.37 -3.68 -8.88
N LYS A 171 -9.99 -2.53 -8.34
CA LYS A 171 -9.69 -1.34 -9.12
C LYS A 171 -8.19 -1.09 -9.16
N GLU A 172 -7.66 -0.99 -10.37
CA GLU A 172 -6.27 -0.59 -10.59
C GLU A 172 -6.15 0.92 -10.69
N PHE A 173 -5.00 1.42 -10.24
CA PHE A 173 -4.53 2.76 -10.52
C PHE A 173 -3.16 2.67 -11.18
N ALA A 174 -2.96 3.50 -12.20
CA ALA A 174 -1.68 3.65 -12.89
C ALA A 174 -1.34 5.14 -12.99
N LEU A 175 -0.05 5.46 -13.04
CA LEU A 175 0.42 6.83 -13.13
C LEU A 175 0.48 7.25 -14.60
N SER A 176 -0.28 8.27 -14.97
CA SER A 176 -0.15 8.90 -16.28
C SER A 176 0.95 9.97 -16.27
N PRO A 177 1.58 10.29 -17.41
CA PRO A 177 2.57 11.37 -17.49
C PRO A 177 2.04 12.70 -16.95
N ARG A 178 0.79 13.05 -17.28
CA ARG A 178 0.13 14.29 -16.81
C ARG A 178 -0.06 14.33 -15.29
N ASP A 179 -0.35 13.18 -14.68
CA ASP A 179 -0.53 13.08 -13.23
C ASP A 179 0.81 13.21 -12.50
N ARG A 180 1.90 12.71 -13.08
CA ARG A 180 3.25 12.75 -12.49
C ARG A 180 3.69 14.18 -12.14
N ASP A 181 3.50 15.13 -13.05
CA ASP A 181 3.93 16.53 -12.86
C ASP A 181 3.18 17.23 -11.72
N LYS A 182 1.91 16.87 -11.53
CA LYS A 182 1.07 17.42 -10.46
C LYS A 182 1.37 16.81 -9.10
N VAL A 183 1.67 15.51 -9.07
CA VAL A 183 1.83 14.75 -7.83
C VAL A 183 3.12 15.12 -7.12
N ARG A 184 4.22 15.35 -7.85
CA ARG A 184 5.52 15.66 -7.26
C ARG A 184 5.50 16.84 -6.26
N PRO A 185 5.05 18.06 -6.61
CA PRO A 185 5.02 19.18 -5.67
C PRO A 185 4.09 18.90 -4.48
N TRP A 186 2.96 18.25 -4.71
CA TRP A 186 2.00 17.90 -3.66
C TRP A 186 2.56 16.88 -2.65
N VAL A 187 3.21 15.81 -3.10
CA VAL A 187 3.83 14.82 -2.19
C VAL A 187 4.91 15.48 -1.32
N ARG A 188 5.69 16.41 -1.90
CA ARG A 188 6.69 17.17 -1.14
C ARG A 188 6.04 18.09 -0.12
N SER A 189 4.94 18.79 -0.45
CA SER A 189 4.23 19.62 0.52
C SER A 189 3.62 18.78 1.65
N GLU A 190 3.07 17.61 1.34
CA GLU A 190 2.53 16.69 2.35
C GLU A 190 3.61 16.17 3.28
N ALA A 191 4.80 15.84 2.77
CA ALA A 191 5.94 15.44 3.58
C ALA A 191 6.44 16.56 4.50
N SER A 192 6.55 17.81 4.00
CA SER A 192 6.91 18.96 4.84
C SER A 192 5.87 19.21 5.93
N ALA A 193 4.58 19.21 5.59
CA ALA A 193 3.50 19.40 6.55
C ALA A 193 3.46 18.28 7.60
N PHE A 194 3.69 17.04 7.18
CA PHE A 194 3.81 15.90 8.09
C PHE A 194 4.95 16.14 9.10
N MET A 195 6.13 16.56 8.63
CA MET A 195 7.29 16.79 9.50
C MET A 195 7.06 17.93 10.49
N SER A 196 6.42 19.03 10.07
CA SER A 196 6.07 20.11 10.99
C SER A 196 5.16 19.62 12.13
N LEU A 197 4.18 18.78 11.82
CA LEU A 197 3.31 18.16 12.84
C LEU A 197 4.03 17.10 13.65
N TRP A 198 4.98 16.38 13.03
CA TRP A 198 5.77 15.37 13.71
C TRP A 198 6.63 16.00 14.78
N GLU A 199 7.37 17.05 14.44
CA GLU A 199 8.23 17.82 15.35
C GLU A 199 7.42 18.48 16.47
N ALA A 200 6.27 19.09 16.16
CA ALA A 200 5.38 19.67 17.16
C ALA A 200 4.72 18.65 18.11
N ALA A 201 4.73 17.35 17.75
CA ALA A 201 4.26 16.26 18.60
C ALA A 201 5.38 15.64 19.46
N ALA A 202 6.59 16.22 19.47
CA ALA A 202 7.71 15.83 20.32
C ALA A 202 7.44 16.10 21.79
#